data_AF-A0A9X0ASE4-F1
#
_entry.id   AF-A0A9X0ASE4-F1
#
_cell.length_a   1.000
_cell.length_b   1.000
_cell.length_c   1.000
_cell.angle_alpha   90.00
_cell.angle_beta   90.00
_cell.angle_gamma   90.00
#
_symmetry.space_group_name_H-M   'P 1'
#
loop_
_entity.id
_entity.type
_entity.pdbx_description
1 polymer ?
#
loop_
_entity_poly.entity_id
_entity_poly.type
_entity_poly.pdbx_seq_one_letter_code
_entity_poly.pdbx_strand_id
1 'polypeptide(L)'
;MTTQSSKPSPKFSKVNLIPWDPDSPSHIERLFNQRVACTWNSEYVESWREKQRQGAITLQWIVLPISCPTRDELHNLHTMRYPLEFEPLVDSATTFNALPRTPPSPPHSFLPIGHIALEVQSSSPPSPPSSPSSSTTTTTPLCSTYKISGLYISSALRGNGLGRAAMDTIEILASSPPISAQKLILEVIANEYPGKEERRIALKVEGLSVEREDWYVRRGYKIVGWRDGMWPERDEMGRVWTARCLFMEKIIK
;
A
#
# COMPACT_ATOMS: atom_id res chain seq x y z
N MET A 1 3.34 32.20 31.83
CA MET A 1 3.14 30.74 31.90
C MET A 1 2.70 30.28 30.52
N THR A 2 3.63 29.76 29.72
CA THR A 2 3.38 29.38 28.33
C THR A 2 2.81 27.97 28.32
N THR A 3 1.54 27.83 27.97
CA THR A 3 0.85 26.55 27.79
C THR A 3 1.51 25.78 26.65
N GLN A 4 2.27 24.73 26.99
CA GLN A 4 2.71 23.73 26.04
C GLN A 4 1.46 23.00 25.52
N SER A 5 1.08 23.28 24.27
CA SER A 5 0.13 22.47 23.54
C SER A 5 0.73 21.07 23.38
N SER A 6 0.21 20.10 24.15
CA SER A 6 0.60 18.71 24.03
C SER A 6 0.17 18.21 22.65
N LYS A 7 1.13 17.71 21.86
CA LYS A 7 0.82 17.05 20.59
C LYS A 7 -0.12 15.87 20.89
N PRO A 8 -1.29 15.77 20.24
CA PRO A 8 -2.17 14.63 20.46
C PRO A 8 -1.43 13.34 20.07
N SER A 9 -1.35 12.42 21.02
CA SER A 9 -0.81 11.08 20.81
C SER A 9 -1.56 10.41 19.64
N PRO A 10 -0.87 9.66 18.76
CA PRO A 10 -1.55 8.98 17.67
C PRO A 10 -2.61 8.04 18.24
N LYS A 11 -3.87 8.19 17.78
CA LYS A 11 -5.00 7.34 18.21
C LYS A 11 -4.76 5.85 17.97
N PHE A 12 -3.90 5.52 16.99
CA PHE A 12 -3.51 4.16 16.67
C PHE A 12 -1.98 4.02 16.70
N SER A 13 -1.50 3.09 17.51
CA SER A 13 -0.08 2.68 17.56
C SER A 13 0.24 1.54 16.59
N LYS A 14 -0.77 0.74 16.19
CA LYS A 14 -0.59 -0.43 15.32
C LYS A 14 -1.88 -0.76 14.55
N VAL A 15 -1.73 -1.40 13.40
CA VAL A 15 -2.78 -2.15 12.68
C VAL A 15 -2.35 -3.60 12.50
N ASN A 16 -3.32 -4.49 12.27
CA ASN A 16 -3.04 -5.85 11.84
C ASN A 16 -2.92 -5.89 10.32
N LEU A 17 -1.93 -6.65 9.82
CA LEU A 17 -1.80 -6.97 8.42
C LEU A 17 -2.11 -8.45 8.22
N ILE A 18 -3.07 -8.76 7.35
CA ILE A 18 -3.48 -10.13 7.04
C ILE A 18 -3.22 -10.38 5.55
N PRO A 19 -2.56 -11.48 5.16
CA PRO A 19 -2.27 -11.72 3.75
C PRO A 19 -3.54 -11.80 2.91
N TRP A 20 -3.50 -11.20 1.73
CA TRP A 20 -4.54 -11.37 0.73
C TRP A 20 -4.46 -12.75 0.09
N ASP A 21 -5.61 -13.40 -0.03
CA ASP A 21 -5.75 -14.70 -0.67
C ASP A 21 -6.11 -14.54 -2.17
N PRO A 22 -5.20 -14.85 -3.11
CA PRO A 22 -5.45 -14.71 -4.54
C PRO A 22 -6.41 -15.76 -5.11
N ASP A 23 -6.80 -16.76 -4.32
CA ASP A 23 -7.66 -17.87 -4.74
C ASP A 23 -9.04 -17.83 -4.08
N SER A 24 -9.24 -16.95 -3.09
CA SER A 24 -10.53 -16.73 -2.44
C SER A 24 -11.38 -15.71 -3.19
N PRO A 25 -12.58 -16.09 -3.70
CA PRO A 25 -13.46 -15.18 -4.43
C PRO A 25 -13.83 -13.92 -3.64
N SER A 26 -14.06 -14.06 -2.32
CA SER A 26 -14.44 -12.93 -1.47
C SER A 26 -13.29 -11.95 -1.26
N HIS A 27 -12.04 -12.42 -1.20
CA HIS A 27 -10.85 -11.56 -1.14
C HIS A 27 -10.64 -10.82 -2.45
N ILE A 28 -10.83 -11.49 -3.60
CA ILE A 28 -10.70 -10.90 -4.93
C ILE A 28 -11.74 -9.79 -5.12
N GLU A 29 -13.00 -10.09 -4.82
CA GLU A 29 -14.11 -9.13 -4.91
C GLU A 29 -13.90 -7.95 -3.96
N ARG A 30 -13.49 -8.19 -2.72
CA ARG A 30 -13.18 -7.12 -1.77
C ARG A 30 -12.08 -6.20 -2.30
N LEU A 31 -11.04 -6.76 -2.90
CA LEU A 31 -9.92 -5.96 -3.39
C LEU A 31 -10.39 -5.09 -4.55
N PHE A 32 -11.16 -5.66 -5.48
CA PHE A 32 -11.80 -4.91 -6.56
C PHE A 32 -12.64 -3.75 -6.03
N ASN A 33 -13.52 -4.00 -5.05
CA ASN A 33 -14.35 -2.95 -4.45
C ASN A 33 -13.51 -1.83 -3.83
N GLN A 34 -12.43 -2.16 -3.11
CA GLN A 34 -11.52 -1.15 -2.57
C GLN A 34 -10.74 -0.38 -3.65
N ARG A 35 -10.36 -1.04 -4.76
CA ARG A 35 -9.70 -0.38 -5.89
C ARG A 35 -10.63 0.58 -6.62
N VAL A 36 -11.90 0.21 -6.79
CA VAL A 36 -12.95 1.09 -7.30
C VAL A 36 -13.15 2.27 -6.35
N ALA A 37 -13.26 2.02 -5.04
CA ALA A 37 -13.39 3.05 -4.01
C ALA A 37 -12.17 3.99 -3.93
N CYS A 38 -10.97 3.51 -4.26
CA CYS A 38 -9.76 4.31 -4.35
C CYS A 38 -9.54 4.95 -5.72
N THR A 39 -10.45 4.70 -6.68
CA THR A 39 -10.52 5.18 -8.07
C THR A 39 -9.37 4.76 -8.99
N TRP A 40 -8.57 3.76 -8.62
CA TRP A 40 -7.31 3.45 -9.29
C TRP A 40 -7.14 1.95 -9.53
N ASN A 41 -6.80 1.55 -10.75
CA ASN A 41 -6.26 0.22 -11.10
C ASN A 41 -7.14 -0.98 -10.67
N SER A 42 -8.47 -0.85 -10.65
CA SER A 42 -9.35 -1.99 -10.34
C SER A 42 -9.29 -3.09 -11.42
N GLU A 43 -8.98 -2.70 -12.65
CA GLU A 43 -8.78 -3.57 -13.80
C GLU A 43 -7.58 -4.51 -13.66
N TYR A 44 -6.62 -4.20 -12.77
CA TYR A 44 -5.40 -4.99 -12.59
C TYR A 44 -5.52 -6.07 -11.50
N VAL A 45 -6.62 -6.12 -10.76
CA VAL A 45 -6.82 -7.08 -9.64
C VAL A 45 -6.58 -8.52 -10.10
N GLU A 46 -7.09 -8.89 -11.27
CA GLU A 46 -6.89 -10.23 -11.83
C GLU A 46 -5.40 -10.53 -12.09
N SER A 47 -4.67 -9.57 -12.67
CA SER A 47 -3.23 -9.72 -12.92
C SER A 47 -2.40 -9.81 -11.63
N TRP A 48 -2.89 -9.25 -10.53
CA TRP A 48 -2.20 -9.30 -9.24
C TRP A 48 -2.32 -10.64 -8.54
N ARG A 49 -3.32 -11.46 -8.88
CA ARG A 49 -3.44 -12.83 -8.36
C ARG A 49 -2.18 -13.62 -8.68
N GLU A 50 -1.75 -13.57 -9.94
CA GLU A 50 -0.58 -14.31 -10.38
C GLU A 50 0.71 -13.75 -9.78
N LYS A 51 0.85 -12.42 -9.71
CA LYS A 51 1.98 -11.79 -9.01
C LYS A 51 2.05 -12.17 -7.54
N GLN A 52 0.89 -12.33 -6.87
CA GLN A 52 0.81 -12.72 -5.46
C GLN A 52 1.30 -14.15 -5.27
N ARG A 53 0.86 -15.08 -6.12
CA ARG A 53 1.31 -16.49 -6.11
C ARG A 53 2.82 -16.60 -6.34
N GLN A 54 3.36 -15.76 -7.23
CA GLN A 54 4.79 -15.70 -7.54
C GLN A 54 5.62 -14.95 -6.50
N GLY A 55 4.99 -14.26 -5.53
CA GLY A 55 5.70 -13.44 -4.55
C GLY A 55 6.28 -12.15 -5.13
N ALA A 56 5.91 -11.80 -6.37
CA ALA A 56 6.29 -10.53 -6.99
C ALA A 56 5.54 -9.35 -6.36
N ILE A 57 4.35 -9.60 -5.82
CA ILE A 57 3.62 -8.71 -4.92
C ILE A 57 3.23 -9.48 -3.65
N THR A 58 3.30 -8.82 -2.50
CA THR A 58 2.82 -9.32 -1.21
C THR A 58 1.77 -8.34 -0.70
N LEU A 59 0.54 -8.52 -1.18
CA LEU A 59 -0.62 -7.73 -0.81
C LEU A 59 -1.18 -8.20 0.54
N GLN A 60 -1.53 -7.24 1.38
CA GLN A 60 -2.05 -7.46 2.71
C GLN A 60 -3.23 -6.52 2.99
N TRP A 61 -4.22 -7.06 3.68
CA TRP A 61 -5.33 -6.32 4.26
C TRP A 61 -4.88 -5.53 5.47
N ILE A 62 -5.37 -4.30 5.60
CA ILE A 62 -5.22 -3.48 6.79
C ILE A 62 -6.48 -3.66 7.64
N VAL A 63 -6.29 -4.13 8.88
CA VAL A 63 -7.38 -4.48 9.80
C VAL A 63 -7.20 -3.76 11.13
N LEU A 64 -8.31 -3.26 11.70
CA LEU A 64 -8.30 -2.67 13.04
C LEU A 64 -8.00 -3.76 14.09
N PRO A 65 -7.07 -3.52 15.03
CA PRO A 65 -6.80 -4.47 16.11
C PRO A 65 -8.05 -4.73 16.94
N ILE A 66 -8.26 -5.98 17.38
CA ILE A 66 -9.39 -6.37 18.25
C ILE A 66 -9.35 -5.59 19.57
N SER A 67 -8.16 -5.22 20.04
CA SER A 67 -7.96 -4.43 21.25
C SER A 67 -8.33 -2.94 21.10
N CYS A 68 -8.74 -2.48 19.91
CA CYS A 68 -9.17 -1.10 19.70
C CYS A 68 -10.56 -0.88 20.31
N PRO A 69 -10.72 -0.01 21.32
CA PRO A 69 -12.02 0.18 21.97
C PRO A 69 -13.11 0.71 21.03
N THR A 70 -12.73 1.55 20.07
CA THR A 70 -13.67 2.15 19.09
C THR A 70 -13.78 1.32 17.80
N ARG A 71 -13.42 0.04 17.83
CA ARG A 71 -13.35 -0.82 16.64
C ARG A 71 -14.69 -0.91 15.93
N ASP A 72 -15.76 -1.19 16.67
CA ASP A 72 -17.09 -1.41 16.07
C ASP A 72 -17.68 -0.12 15.49
N GLU A 73 -17.47 1.03 16.16
CA GLU A 73 -17.84 2.34 15.65
C GLU A 73 -17.14 2.66 14.32
N LEU A 74 -15.83 2.40 14.25
CA LEU A 74 -15.04 2.62 13.03
C LEU A 74 -15.43 1.66 11.91
N HIS A 75 -15.75 0.40 12.21
CA HIS A 75 -16.30 -0.52 11.23
C HIS A 75 -17.66 -0.04 10.71
N ASN A 76 -18.55 0.44 11.57
CA ASN A 76 -19.84 1.00 11.15
C ASN A 76 -19.64 2.22 10.25
N LEU A 77 -18.73 3.15 10.60
CA LEU A 77 -18.39 4.28 9.73
C LEU A 77 -17.87 3.84 8.36
N HIS A 78 -17.03 2.80 8.32
CA HIS A 78 -16.50 2.24 7.09
C HIS A 78 -17.61 1.64 6.22
N THR A 79 -18.45 0.76 6.77
CA THR A 79 -19.48 0.03 6.02
C THR A 79 -20.66 0.90 5.61
N MET A 80 -20.99 1.93 6.40
CA MET A 80 -21.96 2.95 5.97
C MET A 80 -21.49 3.69 4.71
N ARG A 81 -20.18 3.97 4.60
CA ARG A 81 -19.62 4.65 3.43
C ARG A 81 -19.42 3.70 2.25
N TYR A 82 -19.12 2.43 2.52
CA TYR A 82 -18.81 1.39 1.56
C TYR A 82 -19.65 0.12 1.83
N PRO A 83 -20.93 0.09 1.45
CA PRO A 83 -21.83 -1.01 1.81
C PRO A 83 -21.42 -2.37 1.23
N LEU A 84 -20.77 -2.39 0.07
CA LEU A 84 -20.19 -3.60 -0.53
C LEU A 84 -19.02 -4.18 0.28
N GLU A 85 -18.56 -3.45 1.29
CA GLU A 85 -17.49 -3.86 2.18
C GLU A 85 -17.99 -4.33 3.55
N PHE A 86 -19.29 -4.61 3.70
CA PHE A 86 -19.88 -5.02 4.98
C PHE A 86 -19.49 -6.44 5.45
N GLU A 87 -19.41 -7.40 4.52
CA GLU A 87 -19.20 -8.81 4.89
C GLU A 87 -17.76 -9.06 5.42
N PRO A 88 -17.58 -9.72 6.57
CA PRO A 88 -16.25 -10.12 7.03
C PRO A 88 -15.58 -11.11 6.08
N LEU A 89 -14.28 -10.97 5.88
CA LEU A 89 -13.44 -11.98 5.22
C LEU A 89 -12.96 -13.00 6.24
N VAL A 90 -12.61 -14.19 5.76
CA VAL A 90 -11.92 -15.23 6.55
C VAL A 90 -10.44 -15.22 6.17
N ASP A 91 -9.57 -15.38 7.15
CA ASP A 91 -8.14 -15.57 6.89
C ASP A 91 -7.88 -16.95 6.28
N SER A 92 -7.88 -17.02 4.95
CA SER A 92 -7.74 -18.25 4.16
C SER A 92 -6.41 -18.36 3.41
N ALA A 93 -5.59 -17.31 3.39
CA ALA A 93 -4.37 -17.27 2.59
C ALA A 93 -3.37 -18.35 3.03
N THR A 94 -3.05 -19.27 2.13
CA THR A 94 -2.12 -20.40 2.33
C THR A 94 -0.68 -20.06 1.97
N THR A 95 -0.42 -18.84 1.50
CA THR A 95 0.93 -18.36 1.18
C THR A 95 1.14 -16.95 1.69
N PHE A 96 2.41 -16.60 1.92
CA PHE A 96 2.87 -15.25 2.22
C PHE A 96 4.21 -15.03 1.52
N ASN A 97 4.29 -14.02 0.63
CA ASN A 97 5.48 -13.77 -0.20
C ASN A 97 5.95 -15.03 -0.95
N ALA A 98 5.03 -15.73 -1.62
CA ALA A 98 5.20 -17.05 -2.26
C ALA A 98 5.64 -18.21 -1.36
N LEU A 99 5.83 -18.00 -0.05
CA LEU A 99 6.17 -19.08 0.86
C LEU A 99 4.91 -19.71 1.45
N PRO A 100 4.88 -21.05 1.64
CA PRO A 100 3.79 -21.71 2.33
C PRO A 100 3.53 -21.12 3.72
N ARG A 101 2.26 -20.96 4.04
CA ARG A 101 1.73 -20.46 5.30
C ARG A 101 0.55 -21.32 5.71
N THR A 102 0.40 -21.56 7.00
CA THR A 102 -0.81 -22.20 7.53
C THR A 102 -1.76 -21.12 8.04
N PRO A 103 -2.97 -20.98 7.48
CA PRO A 103 -4.00 -20.10 8.04
C PRO A 103 -4.34 -20.49 9.48
N PRO A 104 -4.82 -19.55 10.32
CA PRO A 104 -5.20 -19.84 11.69
C PRO A 104 -6.28 -20.94 11.80
N SER A 105 -6.16 -21.77 12.83
CA SER A 105 -7.19 -22.76 13.22
C SER A 105 -7.54 -22.55 14.70
N PRO A 106 -8.80 -22.19 15.05
CA PRO A 106 -9.95 -22.03 14.15
C PRO A 106 -9.84 -20.81 13.22
N PRO A 107 -10.58 -20.79 12.08
CA PRO A 107 -10.56 -19.66 11.15
C PRO A 107 -10.96 -18.35 11.83
N HIS A 108 -10.20 -17.29 11.59
CA HIS A 108 -10.50 -15.96 12.11
C HIS A 108 -11.15 -15.09 11.03
N SER A 109 -12.30 -14.48 11.36
CA SER A 109 -12.95 -13.50 10.51
C SER A 109 -12.50 -12.07 10.83
N PHE A 110 -12.38 -11.24 9.81
CA PHE A 110 -11.94 -9.86 9.93
C PHE A 110 -12.61 -8.96 8.91
N LEU A 111 -12.67 -7.66 9.23
CA LEU A 111 -13.20 -6.65 8.31
C LEU A 111 -12.04 -5.76 7.84
N PRO A 112 -11.60 -5.85 6.57
CA PRO A 112 -10.54 -5.00 6.06
C PRO A 112 -11.04 -3.58 5.88
N ILE A 113 -10.26 -2.61 6.35
CA ILE A 113 -10.51 -1.16 6.18
C ILE A 113 -9.60 -0.53 5.12
N GLY A 114 -8.78 -1.35 4.47
CA GLY A 114 -7.80 -0.91 3.50
C GLY A 114 -6.86 -2.05 3.08
N HIS A 115 -5.89 -1.71 2.25
CA HIS A 115 -4.86 -2.63 1.78
C HIS A 115 -3.51 -1.91 1.60
N ILE A 116 -2.45 -2.69 1.54
CA ILE A 116 -1.09 -2.24 1.23
C ILE A 116 -0.31 -3.43 0.66
N ALA A 117 0.67 -3.16 -0.20
CA ALA A 117 1.50 -4.20 -0.80
C ALA A 117 2.99 -3.87 -0.73
N LEU A 118 3.79 -4.94 -0.75
CA LEU A 118 5.22 -4.91 -1.03
C LEU A 118 5.46 -5.58 -2.38
N GLU A 119 6.12 -4.90 -3.30
CA GLU A 119 6.49 -5.44 -4.60
C GLU A 119 8.01 -5.64 -4.68
N VAL A 120 8.44 -6.80 -5.17
CA VAL A 120 9.87 -7.08 -5.38
C VAL A 120 10.38 -6.15 -6.48
N GLN A 121 11.44 -5.40 -6.19
CA GLN A 121 12.17 -4.67 -7.22
C GLN A 121 13.39 -5.49 -7.61
N SER A 122 13.31 -6.12 -8.77
CA SER A 122 14.46 -6.80 -9.36
C SER A 122 15.60 -5.79 -9.52
N SER A 123 16.71 -6.05 -8.84
CA SER A 123 17.96 -5.35 -9.04
C SER A 123 18.67 -5.90 -10.29
N SER A 124 18.01 -5.79 -11.45
CA SER A 124 18.68 -5.94 -12.74
C SER A 124 18.07 -4.97 -13.75
N PRO A 125 18.90 -4.17 -14.46
CA PRO A 125 18.45 -3.60 -15.72
C PRO A 125 18.16 -4.76 -16.69
N PRO A 126 17.25 -4.59 -17.66
CA PRO A 126 17.00 -5.61 -18.67
C PRO A 126 18.31 -5.85 -19.42
N SER A 127 18.99 -6.95 -19.09
CA SER A 127 20.13 -7.42 -19.86
C SER A 127 19.57 -8.08 -21.12
N PRO A 128 20.13 -7.83 -22.30
CA PRO A 128 19.74 -8.54 -23.51
C PRO A 128 19.98 -10.06 -23.33
N PRO A 129 19.27 -10.91 -24.08
CA PRO A 129 19.37 -12.37 -23.93
C PRO A 129 20.82 -12.82 -24.09
N SER A 130 21.39 -13.35 -23.02
CA SER A 130 22.79 -13.78 -22.99
C SER A 130 22.94 -15.20 -23.53
N SER A 131 23.96 -15.42 -24.35
CA SER A 131 24.49 -16.75 -24.65
C SER A 131 25.03 -17.43 -23.38
N PRO A 132 25.07 -18.77 -23.32
CA PRO A 132 25.35 -19.49 -22.09
C PRO A 132 26.85 -19.55 -21.83
N SER A 133 27.29 -19.10 -20.66
CA SER A 133 28.55 -19.58 -20.09
C SER A 133 28.46 -19.67 -18.57
N SER A 134 28.81 -20.84 -18.07
CA SER A 134 28.87 -21.22 -16.67
C SER A 134 29.99 -20.47 -15.97
N SER A 135 29.70 -19.79 -14.85
CA SER A 135 30.68 -19.65 -13.77
C SER A 135 29.99 -19.37 -12.44
N THR A 136 30.41 -20.14 -11.45
CA THR A 136 30.03 -20.08 -10.05
C THR A 136 30.61 -18.81 -9.43
N THR A 137 29.79 -17.79 -9.22
CA THR A 137 30.14 -16.65 -8.35
C THR A 137 29.11 -16.53 -7.25
N THR A 138 29.56 -16.74 -6.01
CA THR A 138 28.86 -16.42 -4.78
C THR A 138 28.67 -14.90 -4.71
N THR A 139 27.66 -14.39 -5.41
CA THR A 139 27.26 -13.00 -5.33
C THR A 139 26.44 -12.82 -4.07
N THR A 140 26.98 -12.06 -3.12
CA THR A 140 26.25 -11.51 -1.96
C THR A 140 24.88 -11.02 -2.44
N PRO A 141 23.74 -11.45 -1.86
CA PRO A 141 22.45 -11.07 -2.39
C PRO A 141 22.36 -9.55 -2.42
N LEU A 142 22.12 -9.01 -3.63
CA LEU A 142 21.92 -7.60 -3.85
C LEU A 142 20.88 -7.10 -2.85
N CYS A 143 21.19 -5.98 -2.18
CA CYS A 143 20.30 -5.25 -1.28
C CYS A 143 18.82 -5.41 -1.68
N SER A 144 18.08 -6.20 -0.90
CA SER A 144 16.68 -6.55 -1.18
C SER A 144 15.85 -5.26 -1.12
N THR A 145 15.48 -4.77 -2.31
CA THR A 145 14.69 -3.55 -2.46
C THR A 145 13.25 -3.94 -2.72
N TYR A 146 12.34 -3.40 -1.91
CA TYR A 146 10.90 -3.58 -2.09
C TYR A 146 10.24 -2.23 -2.32
N LYS A 147 9.29 -2.19 -3.25
CA LYS A 147 8.41 -1.05 -3.43
C LYS A 147 7.18 -1.20 -2.55
N ILE A 148 6.92 -0.22 -1.70
CA ILE A 148 5.60 -0.08 -1.08
C ILE A 148 4.65 0.47 -2.12
N SER A 149 3.53 -0.22 -2.33
CA SER A 149 2.49 0.19 -3.27
C SER A 149 1.10 -0.04 -2.68
N GLY A 150 0.10 0.54 -3.34
CA GLY A 150 -1.29 0.26 -3.03
C GLY A 150 -1.75 0.64 -1.62
N LEU A 151 -1.04 1.53 -0.90
CA LEU A 151 -1.50 2.00 0.41
C LEU A 151 -2.85 2.72 0.25
N TYR A 152 -3.89 2.06 0.72
CA TYR A 152 -5.26 2.57 0.76
C TYR A 152 -5.82 2.39 2.17
N ILE A 153 -6.39 3.47 2.70
CA ILE A 153 -7.22 3.46 3.90
C ILE A 153 -8.57 4.02 3.47
N SER A 154 -9.64 3.35 3.89
CA SER A 154 -11.02 3.79 3.70
C SER A 154 -11.17 5.29 3.97
N SER A 155 -11.79 6.01 3.04
CA SER A 155 -11.92 7.47 3.17
C SER A 155 -12.68 7.90 4.43
N ALA A 156 -13.63 7.08 4.88
CA ALA A 156 -14.40 7.27 6.12
C ALA A 156 -13.52 7.31 7.38
N LEU A 157 -12.33 6.70 7.34
CA LEU A 157 -11.46 6.55 8.51
C LEU A 157 -10.19 7.39 8.42
N ARG A 158 -10.04 8.23 7.38
CA ARG A 158 -8.89 9.13 7.23
C ARG A 158 -8.82 10.12 8.41
N GLY A 159 -7.62 10.61 8.70
CA GLY A 159 -7.38 11.51 9.84
C GLY A 159 -7.25 10.81 11.20
N ASN A 160 -7.54 9.51 11.31
CA ASN A 160 -7.37 8.76 12.56
C ASN A 160 -5.93 8.25 12.81
N GLY A 161 -4.99 8.51 11.90
CA GLY A 161 -3.61 8.02 12.03
C GLY A 161 -3.37 6.58 11.55
N LEU A 162 -4.39 5.93 10.98
CA LEU A 162 -4.31 4.55 10.47
C LEU A 162 -3.27 4.37 9.35
N GLY A 163 -3.11 5.36 8.45
CA GLY A 163 -2.06 5.31 7.43
C GLY A 163 -0.65 5.31 8.02
N ARG A 164 -0.43 6.04 9.13
CA ARG A 164 0.85 6.02 9.86
C ARG A 164 1.08 4.66 10.48
N ALA A 165 0.07 4.11 11.16
CA ALA A 165 0.16 2.80 11.77
C ALA A 165 0.38 1.69 10.73
N ALA A 166 -0.26 1.75 9.57
CA ALA A 166 -0.05 0.82 8.46
C ALA A 166 1.38 0.87 7.91
N MET A 167 1.91 2.08 7.69
CA MET A 167 3.30 2.24 7.26
C MET A 167 4.30 1.77 8.32
N ASP A 168 4.07 2.04 9.60
CA ASP A 168 4.92 1.54 10.68
C ASP A 168 4.90 -0.01 10.70
N THR A 169 3.72 -0.63 10.60
CA THR A 169 3.60 -2.09 10.58
C THR A 169 4.25 -2.71 9.33
N ILE A 170 4.05 -2.14 8.14
CA ILE A 170 4.61 -2.71 6.90
C ILE A 170 6.13 -2.56 6.83
N GLU A 171 6.70 -1.48 7.38
CA GLU A 171 8.14 -1.28 7.43
C GLU A 171 8.80 -2.35 8.32
N ILE A 172 8.21 -2.62 9.50
CA ILE A 172 8.67 -3.69 10.42
C ILE A 172 8.54 -5.07 9.77
N LEU A 173 7.41 -5.33 9.10
CA LEU A 173 7.16 -6.59 8.43
C LEU A 173 8.16 -6.78 7.27
N ALA A 174 8.47 -5.73 6.51
CA ALA A 174 9.42 -5.78 5.42
C ALA A 174 10.85 -6.08 5.91
N SER A 175 11.29 -5.51 7.04
CA SER A 175 12.62 -5.81 7.61
C SER A 175 12.74 -7.22 8.21
N SER A 176 11.61 -7.90 8.45
CA SER A 176 11.60 -9.21 9.11
C SER A 176 11.65 -10.36 8.09
N PRO A 177 12.17 -11.55 8.45
CA PRO A 177 11.98 -12.75 7.65
C PRO A 177 10.49 -13.06 7.45
N PRO A 178 10.08 -13.57 6.28
CA PRO A 178 10.90 -13.99 5.16
C PRO A 178 11.32 -12.89 4.18
N ILE A 179 10.85 -11.64 4.34
CA ILE A 179 11.10 -10.57 3.36
C ILE A 179 12.52 -10.02 3.50
N SER A 180 12.94 -9.69 4.73
CA SER A 180 14.28 -9.18 5.05
C SER A 180 14.76 -8.07 4.10
N ALA A 181 13.86 -7.13 3.78
CA ALA A 181 14.14 -5.98 2.94
C ALA A 181 15.15 -5.05 3.63
N GLN A 182 16.13 -4.57 2.88
CA GLN A 182 17.10 -3.57 3.34
C GLN A 182 16.70 -2.15 2.93
N LYS A 183 15.94 -2.04 1.84
CA LYS A 183 15.51 -0.77 1.28
C LYS A 183 14.06 -0.83 0.84
N LEU A 184 13.34 0.23 1.18
CA LEU A 184 11.99 0.47 0.70
C LEU A 184 11.99 1.65 -0.27
N ILE A 185 11.25 1.52 -1.35
CA ILE A 185 10.96 2.62 -2.27
C ILE A 185 9.46 2.84 -2.37
N LEU A 186 9.04 4.04 -2.76
CA LEU A 186 7.66 4.34 -3.07
C LEU A 186 7.56 5.45 -4.12
N GLU A 187 6.37 5.57 -4.68
CA GLU A 187 6.01 6.61 -5.64
C GLU A 187 4.95 7.52 -5.02
N VAL A 188 5.10 8.83 -5.19
CA VAL A 188 4.15 9.82 -4.70
C VAL A 188 3.96 10.93 -5.72
N ILE A 189 2.76 11.50 -5.79
CA ILE A 189 2.51 12.72 -6.57
C ILE A 189 3.27 13.87 -5.89
N ALA A 190 4.07 14.61 -6.66
CA ALA A 190 4.81 15.77 -6.16
C ALA A 190 3.84 16.84 -5.64
N ASN A 191 4.29 17.56 -4.61
CA ASN A 191 3.61 18.73 -4.09
C ASN A 191 3.42 19.79 -5.18
N GLU A 192 4.40 19.99 -6.05
CA GLU A 192 4.31 21.02 -7.09
C GLU A 192 4.69 20.46 -8.47
N TYR A 193 3.85 20.75 -9.46
CA TYR A 193 4.08 20.44 -10.87
C TYR A 193 3.19 21.31 -11.78
N PRO A 194 3.59 21.55 -13.04
CA PRO A 194 2.79 22.32 -13.98
C PRO A 194 1.39 21.71 -14.17
N GLY A 195 0.34 22.52 -14.09
CA GLY A 195 -1.03 22.06 -14.29
C GLY A 195 -1.68 21.39 -13.07
N LYS A 196 -1.05 21.43 -11.88
CA LYS A 196 -1.56 20.76 -10.66
C LYS A 196 -2.95 21.24 -10.27
N GLU A 197 -3.18 22.55 -10.23
CA GLU A 197 -4.44 23.10 -9.75
C GLU A 197 -5.56 22.83 -10.76
N GLU A 198 -5.26 22.99 -12.05
CA GLU A 198 -6.17 22.66 -13.14
C GLU A 198 -6.56 21.18 -13.12
N ARG A 199 -5.58 20.28 -12.88
CA ARG A 199 -5.84 18.85 -12.69
C ARG A 199 -6.72 18.58 -11.47
N ARG A 200 -6.45 19.23 -10.34
CA ARG A 200 -7.23 19.06 -9.09
C ARG A 200 -8.69 19.44 -9.32
N ILE A 201 -8.94 20.56 -10.00
CA ILE A 201 -10.28 21.03 -10.37
C ILE A 201 -10.94 20.05 -11.35
N ALA A 202 -10.25 19.70 -12.44
CA ALA A 202 -10.81 18.86 -13.49
C ALA A 202 -11.16 17.43 -13.02
N LEU A 203 -10.34 16.85 -12.14
CA LEU A 203 -10.54 15.52 -11.57
C LEU A 203 -11.32 15.54 -10.25
N LYS A 204 -11.81 16.71 -9.80
CA LYS A 204 -12.56 16.88 -8.54
C LYS A 204 -11.82 16.24 -7.33
N VAL A 205 -10.49 16.38 -7.31
CA VAL A 205 -9.65 15.78 -6.27
C VAL A 205 -9.79 16.61 -5.00
N GLU A 206 -10.34 16.01 -3.96
CA GLU A 206 -10.42 16.65 -2.64
C GLU A 206 -9.02 16.97 -2.08
N GLY A 207 -8.89 18.14 -1.47
CA GLY A 207 -7.67 18.53 -0.77
C GLY A 207 -7.39 17.63 0.43
N LEU A 208 -6.12 17.31 0.65
CA LEU A 208 -5.66 16.66 1.88
C LEU A 208 -5.16 17.71 2.86
N SER A 209 -5.37 17.48 4.16
CA SER A 209 -4.87 18.38 5.22
C SER A 209 -3.33 18.42 5.28
N VAL A 210 -2.68 17.38 4.76
CA VAL A 210 -1.25 17.36 4.50
C VAL A 210 -1.04 16.72 3.14
N GLU A 211 -0.24 17.36 2.30
CA GLU A 211 0.21 16.76 1.05
C GLU A 211 1.05 15.49 1.31
N ARG A 212 0.95 14.52 0.40
CA ARG A 212 1.49 13.17 0.61
C ARG A 212 3.02 13.15 0.63
N GLU A 213 3.67 13.99 -0.18
CA GLU A 213 5.13 14.11 -0.22
C GLU A 213 5.67 14.48 1.18
N ASP A 214 5.16 15.56 1.77
CA ASP A 214 5.59 16.01 3.10
C ASP A 214 5.37 14.95 4.17
N TRP A 215 4.28 14.18 4.04
CA TRP A 215 4.00 13.08 4.95
C TRP A 215 5.08 12.00 4.89
N TYR A 216 5.51 11.58 3.68
CA TYR A 216 6.59 10.60 3.53
C TYR A 216 7.94 11.16 3.93
N VAL A 217 8.24 12.43 3.64
CA VAL A 217 9.48 13.09 4.09
C VAL A 217 9.59 13.05 5.62
N ARG A 218 8.51 13.37 6.35
CA ARG A 218 8.48 13.28 7.82
C ARG A 218 8.67 11.86 8.36
N ARG A 219 8.41 10.83 7.55
CA ARG A 219 8.66 9.42 7.88
C ARG A 219 10.10 8.97 7.58
N GLY A 220 10.94 9.86 7.07
CA GLY A 220 12.35 9.61 6.76
C GLY A 220 12.60 9.11 5.33
N TYR A 221 11.60 9.16 4.44
CA TYR A 221 11.81 8.89 3.03
C TYR A 221 12.51 10.08 2.36
N LYS A 222 13.45 9.81 1.47
CA LYS A 222 14.20 10.82 0.71
C LYS A 222 13.85 10.72 -0.76
N ILE A 223 13.70 11.86 -1.42
CA ILE A 223 13.49 11.92 -2.87
C ILE A 223 14.80 11.52 -3.56
N VAL A 224 14.72 10.59 -4.52
CA VAL A 224 15.87 10.10 -5.30
C VAL A 224 15.71 10.29 -6.79
N GLY A 225 14.51 10.68 -7.24
CA GLY A 225 14.25 10.99 -8.63
C GLY A 225 12.82 11.44 -8.83
N TRP A 226 12.50 11.83 -10.05
CA TRP A 226 11.16 12.22 -10.45
C TRP A 226 10.90 11.91 -11.93
N ARG A 227 9.63 11.87 -12.31
CA ARG A 227 9.18 11.70 -13.70
C ARG A 227 7.83 12.39 -13.92
N ASP A 228 7.72 13.17 -15.00
CA ASP A 228 6.46 13.75 -15.45
C ASP A 228 5.64 12.78 -16.31
N GLY A 229 4.36 13.09 -16.53
CA GLY A 229 3.49 12.29 -17.40
C GLY A 229 2.98 11.00 -16.76
N MET A 230 3.03 10.89 -15.43
CA MET A 230 2.62 9.68 -14.72
C MET A 230 1.12 9.72 -14.39
N TRP A 231 0.53 8.51 -14.29
CA TRP A 231 -0.88 8.28 -13.95
C TRP A 231 -1.86 9.09 -14.81
N PRO A 232 -1.95 8.76 -16.11
CA PRO A 232 -2.89 9.43 -17.00
C PRO A 232 -4.33 9.14 -16.56
N GLU A 233 -5.06 10.18 -16.19
CA GLU A 233 -6.47 10.12 -15.80
C GLU A 233 -7.29 10.97 -16.77
N ARG A 234 -8.49 10.49 -17.12
CA ARG A 234 -9.41 11.23 -18.01
C ARG A 234 -10.44 11.96 -17.18
N ASP A 235 -10.64 13.25 -17.48
CA ASP A 235 -11.78 14.00 -16.95
C ASP A 235 -13.09 13.63 -17.68
N GLU A 236 -14.20 14.20 -17.23
CA GLU A 236 -15.54 13.99 -17.82
C GLU A 236 -15.62 14.40 -19.31
N MET A 237 -14.70 15.26 -19.77
CA MET A 237 -14.60 15.71 -21.16
C MET A 237 -13.62 14.85 -21.99
N GLY A 238 -13.04 13.79 -21.38
CA GLY A 238 -12.08 12.90 -22.02
C GLY A 238 -10.65 13.45 -22.11
N ARG A 239 -10.38 14.64 -21.57
CA ARG A 239 -9.02 15.22 -21.54
C ARG A 239 -8.16 14.43 -20.56
N VAL A 240 -6.92 14.16 -20.98
CA VAL A 240 -5.96 13.39 -20.18
C VAL A 240 -5.15 14.34 -19.32
N TRP A 241 -5.17 14.08 -18.02
CA TRP A 241 -4.38 14.77 -17.02
C TRP A 241 -3.31 13.84 -16.47
N THR A 242 -2.10 14.35 -16.28
CA THR A 242 -0.98 13.60 -15.70
C THR A 242 -0.41 14.34 -14.50
N ALA A 243 0.33 13.64 -13.66
CA ALA A 243 1.03 14.23 -12.53
C ALA A 243 2.54 13.97 -12.60
N ARG A 244 3.31 14.78 -11.86
CA ARG A 244 4.71 14.48 -11.55
C ARG A 244 4.76 13.43 -10.46
N CYS A 245 5.43 12.32 -10.73
CA CYS A 245 5.79 11.31 -9.75
C CYS A 245 7.16 11.63 -9.15
N LEU A 246 7.28 11.52 -7.84
CA LEU A 246 8.54 11.46 -7.12
C LEU A 246 8.81 10.01 -6.72
N PHE A 247 10.02 9.55 -6.99
CA PHE A 247 10.54 8.30 -6.46
C PHE A 247 11.24 8.61 -5.14
N MET A 248 10.77 7.98 -4.06
CA MET A 248 11.35 8.15 -2.73
C MET A 248 11.87 6.83 -2.20
N GLU A 249 12.93 6.88 -1.40
CA GLU A 249 13.50 5.69 -0.75
C GLU A 249 13.73 5.89 0.74
N LYS A 250 13.78 4.78 1.46
CA LYS A 250 14.16 4.69 2.87
C LYS A 250 14.94 3.40 3.10
N ILE A 251 16.13 3.52 3.68
CA ILE A 251 16.89 2.37 4.19
C ILE A 251 16.23 1.94 5.51
N ILE A 252 15.94 0.65 5.62
CA ILE A 252 15.35 0.03 6.82
C ILE A 252 16.36 -0.94 7.42
N LYS A 253 16.30 -1.10 8.75
CA LYS A 253 17.22 -1.92 9.53
C LYS A 253 16.54 -3.21 9.95
#